data_AF-J6KAF4-F1
#
_entry.id   AF-J6KAF4-F1
#
_cell.length_a   1.000
_cell.length_b   1.000
_cell.length_c   1.000
_cell.angle_alpha   90.00
_cell.angle_beta   90.00
_cell.angle_gamma   90.00
#
_symmetry.space_group_name_H-M   'P 1'
#
loop_
_entity.id
_entity.type
_entity.pdbx_description
1 polymer ?
#
loop_
_entity_poly.entity_id
_entity_poly.type
_entity_poly.pdbx_seq_one_letter_code
_entity_poly.pdbx_strand_id
1 'polypeptide(L)'
;MKKIIFRGVIVIIALSIGGKILMDRREKDNEELRTIQTDLANYLYNYYEIFRENPEQSEELDKAYNGGKGDLSTQEYLDKSLEIREYSKIKKIEFTGFSVGPMKGLVVGFIINDVYPDETTLDTRSAETNRWLYSFNTGNTRNSYVLTKKNSSTDEKMPEENIIYYEKGVK
;
A
#
# COMPACT_ATOMS: atom_id res chain seq x y z
N MET A 1 6.13 -20.57 35.63
CA MET A 1 5.92 -20.56 34.16
C MET A 1 4.43 -20.29 33.88
N LYS A 2 4.08 -19.06 33.49
CA LYS A 2 2.70 -18.68 33.18
C LYS A 2 2.56 -18.55 31.67
N LYS A 3 1.66 -19.35 31.08
CA LYS A 3 1.34 -19.38 29.65
C LYS A 3 0.76 -18.03 29.24
N ILE A 4 1.42 -17.36 28.30
CA ILE A 4 0.89 -16.16 27.64
C ILE A 4 -0.15 -16.64 26.64
N ILE A 5 -1.42 -16.34 26.91
CA ILE A 5 -2.53 -16.61 25.99
C ILE A 5 -2.57 -15.43 25.02
N PHE A 6 -2.15 -15.66 23.77
CA PHE A 6 -2.19 -14.68 22.68
C PHE A 6 -3.66 -14.35 22.38
N ARG A 7 -4.15 -13.21 22.90
CA ARG A 7 -5.46 -12.67 22.52
C ARG A 7 -5.28 -11.83 21.26
N GLY A 8 -5.27 -12.50 20.10
CA GLY A 8 -5.45 -11.80 18.83
C GLY A 8 -6.78 -11.05 18.87
N VAL A 9 -6.73 -9.72 18.78
CA VAL A 9 -7.92 -8.88 18.73
C VAL A 9 -8.59 -9.10 17.38
N ILE A 10 -9.58 -9.99 17.34
CA ILE A 10 -10.49 -10.14 16.21
C ILE A 10 -11.40 -8.90 16.26
N VAL A 11 -11.22 -7.97 15.32
CA VAL A 11 -12.16 -6.85 15.12
C VAL A 11 -13.42 -7.43 14.48
N ILE A 12 -14.37 -7.87 15.31
CA ILE A 12 -15.69 -8.29 14.85
C ILE A 12 -16.52 -7.01 14.66
N ILE A 13 -16.62 -6.51 13.43
CA ILE A 13 -17.62 -5.48 13.06
C ILE A 13 -18.98 -6.18 13.00
N ALA A 14 -19.60 -6.42 14.17
CA ALA A 14 -20.94 -6.99 14.28
C ALA A 14 -21.99 -5.88 14.11
N LEU A 15 -22.53 -5.75 12.90
CA LEU A 15 -23.71 -4.95 12.58
C LEU A 15 -24.97 -5.61 13.15
N SER A 16 -25.31 -5.32 14.41
CA SER A 16 -26.68 -5.53 14.93
C SER A 16 -26.93 -4.82 16.27
N ILE A 17 -28.12 -4.17 16.37
CA ILE A 17 -28.82 -3.62 17.55
C ILE A 17 -28.75 -2.08 17.77
N GLY A 18 -29.90 -1.42 17.52
CA GLY A 18 -30.39 -0.18 18.20
C GLY A 18 -30.03 1.19 17.58
N GLY A 19 -31.02 1.92 17.02
CA GLY A 19 -30.84 3.13 16.19
C GLY A 19 -29.92 4.26 16.72
N LYS A 20 -29.89 4.52 18.03
CA LYS A 20 -29.00 5.54 18.63
C LYS A 20 -27.59 5.02 18.89
N ILE A 21 -27.49 3.79 19.41
CA ILE A 21 -26.23 3.05 19.60
C ILE A 21 -25.57 2.74 18.24
N LEU A 22 -26.36 2.63 17.16
CA LEU A 22 -25.89 2.45 15.79
C LEU A 22 -25.26 3.72 15.21
N MET A 23 -25.75 4.92 15.55
CA MET A 23 -25.15 6.18 15.09
C MET A 23 -23.79 6.41 15.75
N ASP A 24 -23.71 6.32 17.08
CA ASP A 24 -22.45 6.49 17.82
C ASP A 24 -21.41 5.43 17.42
N ARG A 25 -21.85 4.19 17.13
CA ARG A 25 -20.96 3.14 16.59
C ARG A 25 -20.48 3.44 15.18
N ARG A 26 -21.36 3.91 14.29
CA ARG A 26 -20.96 4.27 12.92
C ARG A 26 -19.97 5.43 12.88
N GLU A 27 -20.19 6.44 13.72
CA GLU A 27 -19.27 7.58 13.81
C GLU A 27 -17.89 7.11 14.29
N LYS A 28 -17.86 6.29 15.35
CA LYS A 28 -16.63 5.68 15.83
C LYS A 28 -15.95 4.77 14.79
N ASP A 29 -16.72 3.93 14.10
CA ASP A 29 -16.19 3.04 13.06
C ASP A 29 -15.57 3.87 11.92
N ASN A 30 -16.22 4.97 11.52
CA ASN A 30 -15.69 5.89 10.51
C ASN A 30 -14.41 6.59 10.98
N GLU A 31 -14.33 7.02 12.25
CA GLU A 31 -13.10 7.58 12.83
C GLU A 31 -11.95 6.55 12.83
N GLU A 32 -12.23 5.29 13.16
CA GLU A 32 -11.25 4.21 13.11
C GLU A 32 -10.78 3.97 11.67
N LEU A 33 -11.68 3.92 10.69
CA LEU A 33 -11.34 3.79 9.27
C LEU A 33 -10.54 4.99 8.75
N ARG A 34 -10.85 6.21 9.20
CA ARG A 34 -10.10 7.41 8.85
C ARG A 34 -8.69 7.40 9.45
N THR A 35 -8.56 6.92 10.68
CA THR A 35 -7.26 6.73 11.34
C THR A 35 -6.39 5.72 10.60
N ILE A 36 -6.97 4.60 10.17
CA ILE A 36 -6.29 3.59 9.35
C ILE A 36 -5.80 4.18 8.04
N GLN A 37 -6.65 4.94 7.34
CA GLN A 37 -6.30 5.59 6.08
C GLN A 37 -5.15 6.58 6.26
N THR A 38 -5.19 7.41 7.30
CA THR A 38 -4.12 8.37 7.58
C THR A 38 -2.80 7.67 7.91
N ASP A 39 -2.82 6.61 8.74
CA ASP A 39 -1.61 5.87 9.10
C ASP A 39 -0.99 5.16 7.88
N LEU A 40 -1.83 4.50 7.07
CA LEU A 40 -1.41 3.87 5.82
C LEU A 40 -0.86 4.89 4.81
N ALA A 41 -1.51 6.04 4.66
CA ALA A 41 -1.04 7.10 3.77
C ALA A 41 0.34 7.63 4.19
N ASN A 42 0.53 7.89 5.48
CA ASN A 42 1.82 8.30 6.03
C ASN A 42 2.88 7.22 5.86
N TYR A 43 2.54 5.94 6.07
CA TYR A 43 3.46 4.84 5.88
C TYR A 43 3.92 4.73 4.41
N LEU A 44 3.00 4.75 3.46
CA LEU A 44 3.32 4.76 2.04
C LEU A 44 4.18 5.99 1.69
N TYR A 45 3.76 7.18 2.09
CA TYR A 45 4.46 8.43 1.84
C TYR A 45 5.89 8.43 2.37
N ASN A 46 6.15 7.85 3.55
CA ASN A 46 7.46 7.85 4.17
C ASN A 46 8.40 6.77 3.68
N TYR A 47 7.89 5.59 3.34
CA TYR A 47 8.72 4.41 3.06
C TYR A 47 8.77 4.01 1.58
N TYR A 48 7.85 4.49 0.74
CA TYR A 48 7.69 4.01 -0.64
C TYR A 48 7.70 5.12 -1.69
N GLU A 49 8.10 4.72 -2.89
CA GLU A 49 7.97 5.49 -4.12
C GLU A 49 7.53 4.56 -5.25
N ILE A 50 7.10 5.13 -6.38
CA ILE A 50 6.76 4.35 -7.56
C ILE A 50 7.79 4.63 -8.65
N PHE A 51 8.12 3.63 -9.46
CA PHE A 51 8.85 3.84 -10.70
C PHE A 51 8.12 3.22 -11.87
N ARG A 52 8.45 3.69 -13.07
CA ARG A 52 8.12 3.04 -14.33
C ARG A 52 9.37 2.97 -15.19
N GLU A 53 9.42 2.04 -16.12
CA GLU A 53 10.46 2.04 -17.14
C GLU A 53 10.01 2.90 -18.32
N ASN A 54 10.96 3.58 -18.95
CA ASN A 54 10.72 4.28 -20.19
C ASN A 54 10.44 3.25 -21.31
N PRO A 55 9.26 3.27 -21.97
CA PRO A 55 8.90 2.22 -22.94
C PRO A 55 9.85 2.14 -24.14
N GLU A 56 10.28 3.29 -24.67
CA GLU A 56 11.17 3.34 -25.83
C GLU A 56 12.56 2.80 -25.48
N GLN A 57 13.12 3.25 -24.35
CA GLN A 57 14.42 2.77 -23.88
C GLN A 57 14.39 1.29 -23.46
N SER A 58 13.29 0.83 -22.88
CA SER A 58 13.08 -0.57 -22.50
C SER A 58 13.06 -1.46 -23.76
N GLU A 59 12.35 -1.05 -24.82
CA GLU A 59 12.31 -1.80 -26.08
C GLU A 59 13.68 -1.85 -26.78
N GLU A 60 14.43 -0.74 -26.80
CA GLU A 60 15.80 -0.71 -27.33
C GLU A 60 16.73 -1.62 -26.53
N LEU A 61 16.61 -1.59 -25.19
CA LEU A 61 17.40 -2.42 -24.29
C LEU A 61 17.13 -3.91 -24.48
N ASP A 62 15.86 -4.30 -24.59
CA ASP A 62 15.43 -5.68 -24.85
C ASP A 62 15.96 -6.22 -26.18
N LYS A 63 15.94 -5.39 -27.23
CA LYS A 63 16.50 -5.73 -28.55
C LYS A 63 18.02 -5.91 -28.47
N ALA A 64 18.72 -5.04 -27.76
CA ALA A 64 20.17 -5.13 -27.58
C ALA A 64 20.59 -6.35 -26.74
N TYR A 65 19.78 -6.77 -25.76
CA TYR A 65 20.03 -7.98 -24.98
C TYR A 65 19.66 -9.27 -25.73
N ASN A 66 18.54 -9.26 -26.47
CA ASN A 66 18.04 -10.37 -27.29
C ASN A 66 18.05 -11.72 -26.54
N GLY A 67 17.54 -11.73 -25.31
CA GLY A 67 17.50 -12.94 -24.47
C GLY A 67 18.88 -13.53 -24.17
N GLY A 68 19.91 -12.68 -24.06
CA GLY A 68 21.30 -13.07 -23.82
C GLY A 68 22.08 -13.50 -25.06
N LYS A 69 21.51 -13.30 -26.26
CA LYS A 69 22.16 -13.56 -27.56
C LYS A 69 22.55 -12.29 -28.31
N GLY A 70 22.32 -11.13 -27.71
CA GLY A 70 22.60 -9.83 -28.30
C GLY A 70 23.96 -9.28 -27.91
N ASP A 71 24.08 -7.97 -28.00
CA ASP A 71 25.32 -7.21 -27.78
C ASP A 71 25.58 -6.90 -26.30
N LEU A 72 24.56 -7.09 -25.44
CA LEU A 72 24.67 -6.88 -23.99
C LEU A 72 24.81 -8.20 -23.25
N SER A 73 25.73 -8.23 -22.29
CA SER A 73 25.73 -9.26 -21.24
C SER A 73 24.52 -9.10 -20.32
N THR A 74 24.19 -10.15 -19.57
CA THR A 74 23.13 -10.11 -18.56
C THR A 74 23.36 -9.01 -17.52
N GLN A 75 24.62 -8.78 -17.10
CA GLN A 75 24.90 -7.75 -16.11
C GLN A 75 24.67 -6.35 -16.68
N GLU A 76 25.13 -6.08 -17.90
CA GLU A 76 24.90 -4.79 -18.56
C GLU A 76 23.42 -4.53 -18.81
N TYR A 77 22.65 -5.56 -19.15
CA TYR A 77 21.19 -5.45 -19.27
C TYR A 77 20.54 -5.07 -17.94
N LEU A 78 20.92 -5.72 -16.83
CA LEU A 78 20.39 -5.41 -15.51
C LEU A 78 20.76 -3.99 -15.07
N ASP A 79 22.01 -3.58 -15.26
CA ASP A 79 22.48 -2.24 -14.89
C ASP A 79 21.73 -1.15 -15.69
N LYS A 80 21.61 -1.34 -17.01
CA LYS A 80 20.84 -0.42 -17.87
C LYS A 80 19.34 -0.42 -17.55
N SER A 81 18.77 -1.57 -17.19
CA SER A 81 17.36 -1.65 -16.75
C SER A 81 17.13 -0.81 -15.48
N LEU A 82 18.11 -0.71 -14.58
CA LEU A 82 18.02 0.19 -13.43
C LEU A 82 18.10 1.67 -13.83
N GLU A 83 18.91 2.02 -14.82
CA GLU A 83 19.12 3.40 -15.29
C GLU A 83 17.89 3.99 -16.00
N ILE A 84 17.11 3.17 -16.71
CA ILE A 84 15.91 3.62 -17.44
C ILE A 84 14.67 3.78 -16.54
N ARG A 85 14.81 3.57 -15.22
CA ARG A 85 13.70 3.70 -14.27
C ARG A 85 13.45 5.17 -13.93
N GLU A 86 12.24 5.61 -14.21
CA GLU A 86 11.74 6.93 -13.88
C GLU A 86 11.00 6.87 -12.54
N TYR A 87 11.70 7.27 -11.47
CA TYR A 87 11.15 7.29 -10.11
C TYR A 87 10.26 8.52 -9.88
N SER A 88 9.17 8.31 -9.15
CA SER A 88 8.18 9.32 -8.78
C SER A 88 7.81 9.21 -7.31
N LYS A 89 7.93 10.33 -6.60
CA LYS A 89 7.47 10.44 -5.21
C LYS A 89 5.96 10.26 -5.12
N ILE A 90 5.49 9.68 -4.03
CA ILE A 90 4.08 9.67 -3.67
C ILE A 90 3.67 11.09 -3.28
N LYS A 91 2.71 11.65 -4.01
CA LYS A 91 2.17 13.00 -3.81
C LYS A 91 0.70 12.96 -3.41
N LYS A 92 -0.03 11.91 -3.79
CA LYS A 92 -1.47 11.76 -3.55
C LYS A 92 -1.82 10.29 -3.32
N ILE A 93 -2.75 10.02 -2.40
CA ILE A 93 -3.33 8.70 -2.17
C ILE A 93 -4.84 8.84 -2.12
N GLU A 94 -5.54 8.05 -2.93
CA GLU A 94 -7.00 7.95 -2.91
C GLU A 94 -7.43 6.57 -2.43
N PHE A 95 -8.19 6.51 -1.34
CA PHE A 95 -8.74 5.26 -0.83
C PHE A 95 -10.02 4.89 -1.59
N THR A 96 -10.10 3.64 -2.04
CA THR A 96 -11.17 3.16 -2.94
C THR A 96 -12.17 2.24 -2.27
N GLY A 97 -11.84 1.75 -1.08
CA GLY A 97 -12.78 1.02 -0.24
C GLY A 97 -12.16 0.14 0.81
N PHE A 98 -13.06 -0.44 1.59
CA PHE A 98 -12.76 -1.44 2.59
C PHE A 98 -13.59 -2.70 2.33
N SER A 99 -13.00 -3.86 2.58
CA SER A 99 -13.72 -5.14 2.55
C SER A 99 -13.15 -6.12 3.57
N VAL A 100 -13.89 -7.20 3.84
CA VAL A 100 -13.39 -8.30 4.68
C VAL A 100 -12.75 -9.37 3.80
N GLY A 101 -11.45 -9.59 3.99
CA GLY A 101 -10.70 -10.61 3.27
C GLY A 101 -11.01 -12.04 3.73
N PRO A 102 -10.53 -13.06 3.01
CA PRO A 102 -10.80 -14.48 3.31
C PRO A 102 -10.40 -14.92 4.72
N MET A 103 -9.35 -14.30 5.28
CA MET A 103 -8.85 -14.57 6.63
C MET A 103 -9.46 -13.65 7.70
N LYS A 104 -10.57 -12.98 7.39
CA LYS A 104 -11.23 -11.97 8.24
C LYS A 104 -10.36 -10.74 8.56
N GLY A 105 -9.31 -10.49 7.79
CA GLY A 105 -8.54 -9.25 7.82
C GLY A 105 -9.27 -8.13 7.08
N LEU A 106 -9.01 -6.88 7.47
CA LEU A 106 -9.55 -5.71 6.77
C LEU A 106 -8.70 -5.44 5.53
N VAL A 107 -9.28 -5.55 4.34
CA VAL A 107 -8.63 -5.17 3.09
C VAL A 107 -8.88 -3.68 2.84
N VAL A 108 -7.83 -2.94 2.53
CA VAL A 108 -7.87 -1.51 2.23
C VAL A 108 -7.36 -1.29 0.81
N GLY A 109 -8.25 -0.84 -0.07
CA GLY A 109 -7.93 -0.49 -1.46
C GLY A 109 -7.54 0.98 -1.58
N PHE A 110 -6.54 1.27 -2.42
CA PHE A 110 -6.08 2.64 -2.66
C PHE A 110 -5.47 2.82 -4.07
N ILE A 111 -5.29 4.07 -4.47
CA ILE A 111 -4.61 4.49 -5.71
C ILE A 111 -3.56 5.53 -5.35
N ILE A 112 -2.31 5.27 -5.71
CA ILE A 112 -1.20 6.21 -5.56
C ILE A 112 -1.07 7.06 -6.83
N ASN A 113 -0.98 8.39 -6.65
CA ASN A 113 -0.77 9.37 -7.72
C ASN A 113 -1.69 9.20 -8.94
N ASP A 114 -2.92 8.72 -8.73
CA ASP A 114 -3.91 8.44 -9.78
C ASP A 114 -3.48 7.38 -10.81
N VAL A 115 -2.36 6.68 -10.58
CA VAL A 115 -1.75 5.76 -11.57
C VAL A 115 -1.53 4.35 -11.04
N TYR A 116 -1.26 4.16 -9.75
CA TYR A 116 -0.92 2.84 -9.18
C TYR A 116 -2.02 2.35 -8.22
N PRO A 117 -2.97 1.52 -8.69
CA PRO A 117 -4.02 0.95 -7.85
C PRO A 117 -3.52 -0.27 -7.10
N ASP A 118 -3.65 -0.34 -5.78
CA ASP A 118 -3.25 -1.51 -5.00
C ASP A 118 -4.16 -1.71 -3.79
N GLU A 119 -3.97 -2.82 -3.09
CA GLU A 119 -4.64 -3.11 -1.83
C GLU A 119 -3.66 -3.74 -0.83
N THR A 120 -3.95 -3.54 0.45
CA THR A 120 -3.23 -4.22 1.53
C THR A 120 -4.22 -4.81 2.52
N THR A 121 -3.83 -5.91 3.18
CA THR A 121 -4.64 -6.54 4.21
C THR A 121 -4.07 -6.20 5.58
N LEU A 122 -4.93 -5.70 6.46
CA LEU A 122 -4.62 -5.43 7.87
C LEU A 122 -5.03 -6.63 8.70
N ASP A 123 -4.08 -7.51 8.96
CA ASP A 123 -4.25 -8.72 9.76
C ASP A 123 -3.36 -8.75 11.01
N THR A 124 -2.28 -7.97 11.02
CA THR A 124 -1.23 -8.04 12.03
C THR A 124 -0.94 -6.67 12.64
N ARG A 125 -0.89 -6.62 13.97
CA ARG A 125 -0.40 -5.45 14.73
C ARG A 125 0.92 -5.78 15.41
N SER A 126 1.81 -4.79 15.48
CA SER A 126 3.04 -4.90 16.26
C SER A 126 2.71 -5.11 17.74
N ALA A 127 3.31 -6.11 18.37
CA ALA A 127 3.16 -6.33 19.81
C ALA A 127 3.80 -5.21 20.66
N GLU A 128 4.77 -4.49 20.10
CA GLU A 128 5.52 -3.44 20.78
C GLU A 128 4.82 -2.09 20.68
N THR A 129 4.33 -1.73 19.48
CA THR A 129 3.78 -0.41 19.21
C THR A 129 2.26 -0.40 19.05
N ASN A 130 1.63 -1.57 18.98
CA ASN A 130 0.21 -1.77 18.68
C ASN A 130 -0.26 -1.10 17.36
N ARG A 131 0.67 -0.74 16.47
CA ARG A 131 0.38 -0.19 15.13
C ARG A 131 0.18 -1.32 14.12
N TRP A 132 -0.56 -1.04 13.05
CA TRP A 132 -0.71 -1.97 11.94
C TRP A 132 0.63 -2.21 11.26
N LEU A 133 0.89 -3.47 10.90
CA LEU A 133 1.99 -3.83 10.03
C LEU A 133 1.47 -3.90 8.60
N TYR A 134 2.00 -3.04 7.74
CA TYR A 134 1.64 -3.01 6.33
C TYR A 134 2.62 -3.87 5.53
N SER A 135 2.07 -4.81 4.76
CA SER A 135 2.82 -5.57 3.78
C SER A 135 2.29 -5.23 2.39
N PHE A 136 3.22 -4.92 1.48
CA PHE A 136 2.92 -4.68 0.08
C PHE A 136 3.72 -5.66 -0.75
N ASN A 137 3.11 -6.13 -1.84
CA ASN A 137 3.79 -6.98 -2.79
C ASN A 137 4.66 -6.12 -3.72
N THR A 138 5.80 -5.67 -3.19
CA THR A 138 6.77 -4.84 -3.91
C THR A 138 7.29 -5.59 -5.13
N GLY A 139 7.34 -4.93 -6.28
CA GLY A 139 7.73 -5.56 -7.56
C GLY A 139 6.55 -5.92 -8.46
N ASN A 140 5.31 -5.86 -7.97
CA ASN A 140 4.14 -5.99 -8.84
C ASN A 140 3.99 -4.76 -9.72
N THR A 141 3.95 -5.00 -11.03
CA THR A 141 3.67 -3.98 -12.02
C THR A 141 2.16 -3.77 -12.14
N ARG A 142 1.71 -2.53 -12.00
CA ARG A 142 0.32 -2.12 -12.14
C ARG A 142 0.27 -0.82 -12.93
N ASN A 143 -0.47 -0.81 -14.03
CA ASN A 143 -0.51 0.32 -14.98
C ASN A 143 0.89 0.79 -15.41
N SER A 144 1.83 -0.14 -15.61
CA SER A 144 3.24 0.13 -15.92
C SER A 144 4.07 0.80 -14.82
N TYR A 145 3.52 0.95 -13.62
CA TYR A 145 4.23 1.42 -12.43
C TYR A 145 4.51 0.25 -11.48
N VAL A 146 5.58 0.38 -10.70
CA VAL A 146 6.00 -0.56 -9.66
C VAL A 146 6.18 0.20 -8.36
N LEU A 147 5.57 -0.29 -7.28
CA LEU A 147 5.81 0.21 -5.93
C LEU A 147 7.11 -0.38 -5.37
N THR A 148 8.00 0.49 -4.90
CA THR A 148 9.29 0.11 -4.33
C THR A 148 9.59 0.89 -3.06
N LYS A 149 10.46 0.33 -2.21
CA LYS A 149 10.94 1.02 -1.01
C LYS A 149 11.93 2.11 -1.42
N LYS A 150 11.84 3.25 -0.76
CA LYS A 150 12.83 4.32 -0.86
C LYS A 150 14.17 3.85 -0.27
N ASN A 151 15.27 4.38 -0.81
CA ASN A 151 16.61 4.20 -0.23
C ASN A 151 16.74 4.81 1.17
N SER A 152 15.99 5.88 1.45
CA SER A 152 15.91 6.53 2.76
C SER A 152 14.47 6.90 3.08
N SER A 153 13.99 6.48 4.24
CA SER A 153 12.67 6.85 4.75
C SER A 153 12.67 8.22 5.42
N THR A 154 11.51 8.87 5.40
CA THR A 154 11.24 10.11 6.15
C THR A 154 10.33 9.81 7.35
N ASP A 155 10.16 10.79 8.24
CA ASP A 155 9.16 10.76 9.32
C ASP A 155 8.26 11.99 9.21
N GLU A 156 7.73 12.19 8.00
CA GLU A 156 6.87 13.33 7.66
C GLU A 156 5.41 12.90 7.63
N LYS A 157 4.51 13.83 7.97
CA LYS A 157 3.09 13.63 7.71
C LYS A 157 2.79 14.02 6.28
N MET A 158 2.10 13.14 5.56
CA MET A 158 1.52 13.47 4.28
C MET A 158 0.49 14.60 4.48
N PRO A 159 0.52 15.66 3.65
CA PRO A 159 -0.47 16.73 3.75
C PRO A 159 -1.88 16.17 3.59
N GLU A 160 -2.80 16.54 4.49
CA GLU A 160 -4.14 15.94 4.55
C GLU A 160 -4.93 16.19 3.26
N GLU A 161 -4.71 17.33 2.58
CA GLU A 161 -5.33 17.66 1.30
C GLU A 161 -4.97 16.68 0.17
N ASN A 162 -3.88 15.92 0.34
CA ASN A 162 -3.43 14.92 -0.62
C ASN A 162 -3.95 13.50 -0.30
N ILE A 163 -4.71 13.34 0.78
CA ILE A 163 -5.33 12.09 1.19
C ILE A 163 -6.83 12.17 0.87
N ILE A 164 -7.28 11.43 -0.14
CA ILE A 164 -8.70 11.30 -0.45
C ILE A 164 -9.28 10.12 0.31
N TYR A 165 -10.07 10.41 1.33
CA TYR A 165 -10.69 9.40 2.21
C TYR A 165 -11.90 8.71 1.55
N TYR A 166 -12.02 7.42 1.85
CA TYR A 166 -13.21 6.63 1.59
C TYR A 166 -14.12 6.62 2.82
N GLU A 167 -15.35 7.13 2.65
CA GLU A 167 -16.29 7.37 3.76
C GLU A 167 -17.48 6.39 3.80
N LYS A 168 -17.56 5.41 2.89
CA LYS A 168 -18.76 4.54 2.77
C LYS A 168 -18.70 3.25 3.62
N GLY A 169 -17.79 3.17 4.60
CA GLY A 169 -17.65 2.02 5.50
C GLY A 169 -17.12 0.72 4.86
N VAL A 170 -17.16 -0.39 5.60
CA VAL A 170 -16.68 -1.71 5.13
C VAL A 170 -17.75 -2.40 4.29
N LYS A 171 -17.38 -2.91 3.11
CA LYS A 171 -18.22 -3.73 2.23
C LYS A 171 -18.19 -5.21 2.62
#